data_AF-A0A432V3S2-F1
#
_entry.id   AF-A0A432V3S2-F1
#
_cell.length_a   1.000
_cell.length_b   1.000
_cell.length_c   1.000
_cell.angle_alpha   90.00
_cell.angle_beta   90.00
_cell.angle_gamma   90.00
#
_symmetry.space_group_name_H-M   'P 1'
#
loop_
_entity.id
_entity.type
_entity.pdbx_description
1 polymer ?
#
loop_
_entity_poly.entity_id
_entity_poly.type
_entity_poly.pdbx_seq_one_letter_code
_entity_poly.pdbx_strand_id
1 'polypeptide(L)'
;MFYNPMPAASTPARAWVEAARSLRAQPNLTLGGLMLHIEQPLAADPEEDAVIMTVDRFLRAHSAHSITTVVNTIFPSALDRGDGIDGLRERYLEVYKRRMCTPGEWGRYFERMVNWEDRKGGHVDQIAENIRMLKDARAGRFYENRYEIVISDPVRDMRKALNRQCLSMIELKPERNGSLHMIAVYRNHYYVQKTLGNLLGLGRLLGFIARESGFEVGTLTVNSTSARLDTEGWGKSDVLALVDDCTARLVQAAA
;
A
#
# COMPACT_ATOMS: atom_id res chain seq x y z
N MET A 1 22.26 7.79 -4.99
CA MET A 1 20.88 7.30 -4.79
C MET A 1 20.16 7.48 -6.12
N PHE A 2 19.55 6.44 -6.68
CA PHE A 2 18.81 6.58 -7.94
C PHE A 2 17.54 7.39 -7.69
N TYR A 3 17.21 8.28 -8.62
CA TYR A 3 16.04 9.16 -8.55
C TYR A 3 15.22 8.97 -9.82
N ASN A 4 14.09 8.26 -9.71
CA ASN A 4 13.22 7.93 -10.84
C ASN A 4 11.77 8.33 -10.52
N PRO A 5 11.44 9.63 -10.55
CA PRO A 5 10.05 10.07 -10.40
C PRO A 5 9.24 9.75 -11.66
N MET A 6 8.07 9.15 -11.48
CA MET A 6 7.05 9.06 -12.52
C MET A 6 6.22 10.36 -12.53
N PRO A 7 5.63 10.75 -13.67
CA PRO A 7 4.58 11.76 -13.69
C PRO A 7 3.44 11.43 -12.70
N ALA A 8 2.69 12.45 -12.29
CA ALA A 8 1.48 12.25 -11.52
C ALA A 8 0.48 11.43 -12.36
N ALA A 9 -0.08 10.39 -11.74
CA ALA A 9 -1.12 9.58 -12.32
C ALA A 9 -2.44 9.83 -11.60
N SER A 10 -3.54 9.85 -12.34
CA SER A 10 -4.88 10.07 -11.78
C SER A 10 -5.27 8.95 -10.81
N THR A 11 -4.96 7.70 -11.15
CA THR A 11 -5.43 6.51 -10.42
C THR A 11 -4.31 5.54 -10.05
N PRO A 12 -4.50 4.69 -9.02
CA PRO A 12 -3.57 3.61 -8.68
C PRO A 12 -3.23 2.68 -9.85
N ALA A 13 -4.22 2.23 -10.63
CA ALA A 13 -4.01 1.35 -11.77
C ALA A 13 -3.19 2.03 -12.87
N ARG A 14 -3.47 3.30 -13.20
CA ARG A 14 -2.68 4.06 -14.18
C ARG A 14 -1.23 4.22 -13.72
N ALA A 15 -1.03 4.60 -12.45
CA ALA A 15 0.31 4.71 -11.87
C ALA A 15 1.10 3.39 -11.98
N TRP A 16 0.41 2.26 -11.74
CA TRP A 16 1.01 0.94 -11.87
C TRP A 16 1.39 0.60 -13.32
N VAL A 17 0.50 0.84 -14.30
CA VAL A 17 0.77 0.54 -15.72
C VAL A 17 1.93 1.38 -16.24
N GLU A 18 1.94 2.68 -15.97
CA GLU A 18 3.01 3.59 -16.41
C GLU A 18 4.36 3.18 -15.82
N ALA A 19 4.40 2.84 -14.54
CA ALA A 19 5.60 2.36 -13.88
C ALA A 19 6.06 0.99 -14.39
N ALA A 20 5.13 0.07 -14.67
CA ALA A 20 5.43 -1.24 -15.25
C ALA A 20 6.03 -1.10 -16.66
N ARG A 21 5.55 -0.15 -17.47
CA ARG A 21 6.15 0.19 -18.77
C ARG A 21 7.58 0.74 -18.62
N SER A 22 7.80 1.64 -17.66
CA SER A 22 9.14 2.18 -17.36
C SER A 22 10.12 1.09 -16.91
N LEU A 23 9.67 0.15 -16.08
CA LEU A 23 10.46 -1.01 -15.65
C LEU A 23 10.75 -1.96 -16.82
N ARG A 24 9.77 -2.23 -17.68
CA ARG A 24 9.94 -3.06 -18.90
C ARG A 24 11.03 -2.52 -19.83
N ALA A 25 11.18 -1.21 -19.93
CA ALA A 25 12.20 -0.58 -20.77
C ALA A 25 13.62 -0.76 -20.23
N GLN A 26 13.79 -1.24 -19.00
CA GLN A 26 15.11 -1.46 -18.40
C GLN A 26 15.68 -2.84 -18.76
N PRO A 27 17.00 -2.96 -19.02
CA PRO A 27 17.63 -4.24 -19.36
C PRO A 27 17.37 -5.36 -18.34
N ASN A 28 17.31 -5.00 -17.05
CA ASN A 28 17.14 -5.92 -15.93
C ASN A 28 15.74 -5.90 -15.33
N LEU A 29 14.78 -5.19 -15.95
CA LEU A 29 13.42 -5.03 -15.43
C LEU A 29 13.35 -4.41 -14.03
N THR A 30 14.36 -3.60 -13.67
CA THR A 30 14.48 -2.99 -12.35
C THR A 30 14.81 -1.50 -12.41
N LEU A 31 14.32 -0.76 -11.41
CA LEU A 31 14.67 0.63 -11.16
C LEU A 31 14.89 0.84 -9.66
N GLY A 32 15.91 1.61 -9.28
CA GLY A 32 16.08 2.08 -7.91
C GLY A 32 15.39 3.42 -7.70
N GLY A 33 14.84 3.68 -6.50
CA GLY A 33 14.24 4.98 -6.15
C GLY A 33 13.10 5.41 -7.08
N LEU A 34 12.25 4.46 -7.46
CA LEU A 34 11.06 4.70 -8.29
C LEU A 34 9.97 5.34 -7.43
N MET A 35 9.54 6.54 -7.79
CA MET A 35 8.51 7.30 -7.07
C MET A 35 7.24 7.44 -7.89
N LEU A 36 6.12 7.05 -7.29
CA LEU A 36 4.78 7.22 -7.85
C LEU A 36 4.05 8.32 -7.09
N HIS A 37 3.28 9.13 -7.80
CA HIS A 37 2.34 10.09 -7.23
C HIS A 37 0.95 9.83 -7.81
N ILE A 38 -0.02 9.58 -6.95
CA ILE A 38 -1.40 9.21 -7.30
C ILE A 38 -2.33 10.29 -6.76
N GLU A 39 -3.07 10.92 -7.67
CA GLU A 39 -3.94 12.05 -7.35
C GLU A 39 -5.25 11.61 -6.66
N GLN A 40 -5.86 10.54 -7.16
CA GLN A 40 -7.15 10.01 -6.66
C GLN A 40 -6.96 8.56 -6.20
N PRO A 41 -6.43 8.33 -4.98
CA PRO A 41 -6.07 6.99 -4.51
C PRO A 41 -7.27 6.08 -4.22
N LEU A 42 -8.50 6.62 -4.26
CA LEU A 42 -9.76 5.91 -4.10
C LEU A 42 -10.61 5.90 -5.37
N ALA A 43 -10.04 6.33 -6.51
CA ALA A 43 -10.75 6.28 -7.78
C ALA A 43 -11.28 4.87 -8.05
N ALA A 44 -12.47 4.84 -8.64
CA ALA A 44 -13.14 3.63 -9.07
C ALA A 44 -13.84 3.99 -10.38
N ASP A 45 -13.17 3.67 -11.48
CA ASP A 45 -13.70 3.82 -12.81
C ASP A 45 -13.56 2.49 -13.60
N PRO A 46 -14.31 2.31 -14.70
CA PRO A 46 -14.28 1.07 -15.45
C PRO A 46 -12.90 0.70 -16.02
N GLU A 47 -12.01 1.67 -16.25
CA GLU A 47 -10.67 1.43 -16.80
C GLU A 47 -9.75 0.86 -15.72
N GLU A 48 -9.78 1.47 -14.53
CA GLU A 48 -9.09 1.00 -13.35
C GLU A 48 -9.56 -0.43 -13.00
N ASP A 49 -10.86 -0.67 -12.98
CA ASP A 49 -11.43 -2.00 -12.74
C ASP A 49 -10.96 -3.01 -13.80
N ALA A 50 -10.92 -2.63 -15.07
CA ALA A 50 -10.46 -3.51 -16.15
C ALA A 50 -8.97 -3.91 -15.99
N VAL A 51 -8.10 -2.97 -15.59
CA VAL A 51 -6.68 -3.25 -15.30
C VAL A 51 -6.57 -4.15 -14.07
N ILE A 52 -7.27 -3.83 -12.98
CA ILE A 52 -7.28 -4.62 -11.73
C ILE A 52 -7.72 -6.05 -12.02
N MET A 53 -8.83 -6.24 -12.74
CA MET A 53 -9.33 -7.57 -13.10
C MET A 53 -8.34 -8.35 -13.98
N THR A 54 -7.62 -7.67 -14.87
CA THR A 54 -6.64 -8.31 -15.76
C THR A 54 -5.45 -8.83 -14.97
N VAL A 55 -4.89 -8.00 -14.08
CA VAL A 55 -3.80 -8.40 -13.18
C VAL A 55 -4.25 -9.49 -12.20
N ASP A 56 -5.45 -9.38 -11.61
CA ASP A 56 -5.97 -10.39 -10.68
C ASP A 56 -6.16 -11.75 -11.36
N ARG A 57 -6.70 -11.77 -12.59
CA ARG A 57 -6.84 -12.99 -13.39
C ARG A 57 -5.48 -13.61 -13.70
N PHE A 58 -4.50 -12.80 -14.07
CA PHE A 58 -3.13 -13.25 -14.32
C PHE A 58 -2.53 -13.92 -13.09
N LEU A 59 -2.65 -13.30 -11.92
CA LEU A 59 -2.13 -13.84 -10.66
C LEU A 59 -2.81 -15.17 -10.30
N ARG A 60 -4.14 -15.26 -10.44
CA ARG A 60 -4.89 -16.49 -10.16
C ARG A 60 -4.55 -17.63 -11.13
N ALA A 61 -4.38 -17.33 -12.42
CA ALA A 61 -3.98 -18.33 -13.42
C ALA A 61 -2.63 -18.98 -13.07
N HIS A 62 -1.75 -18.25 -12.37
CA HIS A 62 -0.46 -18.72 -11.89
C HIS A 62 -0.47 -19.19 -10.43
N SER A 63 -1.64 -19.43 -9.84
CA SER A 63 -1.80 -19.83 -8.43
C SER A 63 -1.13 -18.88 -7.41
N ALA A 64 -0.89 -17.62 -7.80
CA ALA A 64 -0.39 -16.58 -6.90
C ALA A 64 -1.52 -15.97 -6.07
N HIS A 65 -1.14 -15.21 -5.04
CA HIS A 65 -2.12 -14.46 -4.24
C HIS A 65 -2.85 -13.42 -5.08
N SER A 66 -4.18 -13.38 -4.95
CA SER A 66 -5.03 -12.37 -5.58
C SER A 66 -4.67 -10.94 -5.13
N ILE A 67 -5.07 -9.94 -5.92
CA ILE A 67 -4.95 -8.53 -5.55
C ILE A 67 -5.64 -8.29 -4.21
N THR A 68 -6.86 -8.80 -4.03
CA THR A 68 -7.63 -8.65 -2.78
C THR A 68 -6.88 -9.22 -1.58
N THR A 69 -6.15 -10.33 -1.74
CA THR A 69 -5.31 -10.88 -0.67
C THR A 69 -4.23 -9.88 -0.26
N VAL A 70 -3.54 -9.28 -1.23
CA VAL A 70 -2.49 -8.28 -0.96
C VAL A 70 -3.07 -7.02 -0.34
N VAL A 71 -4.18 -6.49 -0.87
CA VAL A 71 -4.89 -5.33 -0.31
C VAL A 71 -5.21 -5.54 1.17
N ASN A 72 -5.75 -6.71 1.53
CA ASN A 72 -6.11 -7.06 2.90
C ASN A 72 -4.91 -7.24 3.84
N THR A 73 -3.67 -7.29 3.32
CA THR A 73 -2.48 -7.22 4.18
C THR A 73 -2.24 -5.82 4.72
N ILE A 74 -2.59 -4.78 3.94
CA ILE A 74 -2.42 -3.37 4.29
C ILE A 74 -3.64 -2.85 5.03
N PHE A 75 -4.85 -3.03 4.45
CA PHE A 75 -6.09 -2.57 5.08
C PHE A 75 -7.22 -3.59 4.86
N PRO A 76 -7.76 -4.19 5.94
CA PRO A 76 -8.76 -5.26 5.86
C PRO A 76 -10.18 -4.69 5.74
N SER A 77 -10.52 -4.08 4.61
CA SER A 77 -11.80 -3.35 4.41
C SER A 77 -13.05 -4.15 4.80
N ALA A 78 -13.05 -5.47 4.60
CA ALA A 78 -14.19 -6.32 4.95
C ALA A 78 -14.48 -6.39 6.46
N LEU A 79 -13.55 -5.93 7.31
CA LEU A 79 -13.71 -5.88 8.76
C LEU A 79 -14.11 -4.49 9.27
N ASP A 80 -14.08 -3.46 8.42
CA ASP A 80 -14.53 -2.11 8.76
C ASP A 80 -16.07 -2.07 8.74
N ARG A 81 -16.67 -1.71 9.88
CA ARG A 81 -18.13 -1.59 10.06
C ARG A 81 -18.58 -0.16 10.30
N GLY A 82 -17.66 0.81 10.20
CA GLY A 82 -17.95 2.21 10.52
C GLY A 82 -18.11 2.51 12.01
N ASP A 83 -17.58 1.65 12.89
CA ASP A 83 -17.61 1.78 14.35
C ASP A 83 -16.23 2.14 14.95
N GLY A 84 -15.35 2.70 14.12
CA GLY A 84 -14.06 3.25 14.52
C GLY A 84 -12.90 2.24 14.55
N ILE A 85 -11.69 2.78 14.79
CA ILE A 85 -10.44 2.00 14.81
C ILE A 85 -10.42 0.92 15.89
N ASP A 86 -11.01 1.18 17.07
CA ASP A 86 -11.03 0.20 18.16
C ASP A 86 -11.82 -1.06 17.77
N GLY A 87 -13.02 -0.88 17.22
CA GLY A 87 -13.85 -1.98 16.74
C GLY A 87 -13.20 -2.75 15.58
N LEU A 88 -12.60 -2.03 14.62
CA LEU A 88 -11.86 -2.63 13.52
C LEU A 88 -10.67 -3.47 14.04
N ARG A 89 -9.89 -2.93 14.96
CA ARG A 89 -8.74 -3.59 15.56
C ARG A 89 -9.15 -4.85 16.28
N GLU A 90 -10.19 -4.80 17.12
CA GLU A 90 -10.67 -5.96 17.88
C GLU A 90 -11.00 -7.13 16.93
N ARG A 91 -11.81 -6.88 15.91
CA ARG A 91 -12.20 -7.87 14.91
C ARG A 91 -10.99 -8.40 14.13
N TYR A 92 -10.09 -7.51 13.74
CA TYR A 92 -8.88 -7.91 13.03
C TYR A 92 -8.00 -8.84 13.87
N LEU A 93 -7.77 -8.50 15.15
CA LEU A 93 -6.92 -9.31 16.03
C LEU A 93 -7.51 -10.68 16.34
N GLU A 94 -8.84 -10.80 16.40
CA GLU A 94 -9.51 -12.11 16.50
C GLU A 94 -9.20 -12.99 15.28
N VAL A 95 -9.34 -12.44 14.07
CA VAL A 95 -9.02 -13.15 12.83
C VAL A 95 -7.52 -13.46 12.73
N TYR A 96 -6.68 -12.49 13.07
CA TYR A 96 -5.23 -12.63 13.02
C TYR A 96 -4.76 -13.77 13.92
N LYS A 97 -5.16 -13.79 15.20
CA LYS A 97 -4.78 -14.84 16.15
C LYS A 97 -5.20 -16.22 15.69
N ARG A 98 -6.39 -16.35 15.08
CA ARG A 98 -6.94 -17.65 14.65
C ARG A 98 -6.38 -18.17 13.33
N ARG A 99 -6.04 -17.28 12.39
CA ARG A 99 -5.81 -17.68 10.98
C ARG A 99 -4.52 -17.16 10.36
N MET A 100 -3.85 -16.18 10.95
CA MET A 100 -2.71 -15.50 10.32
C MET A 100 -1.44 -15.50 11.19
N CYS A 101 -1.60 -15.59 12.51
CA CYS A 101 -0.49 -15.63 13.45
C CYS A 101 0.23 -16.97 13.32
N THR A 102 1.47 -16.93 12.83
CA THR A 102 2.33 -18.10 12.73
C THR A 102 3.60 -17.84 13.52
N PRO A 103 3.96 -18.72 14.49
CA PRO A 103 5.16 -18.54 15.30
C PRO A 103 6.41 -18.34 14.45
N GLY A 104 7.17 -17.30 14.80
CA GLY A 104 8.40 -16.94 14.10
C GLY A 104 8.21 -16.16 12.80
N GLU A 105 7.01 -16.01 12.24
CA GLU A 105 6.80 -15.05 11.15
C GLU A 105 6.91 -13.61 11.64
N TRP A 106 7.20 -12.67 10.73
CA TRP A 106 7.30 -11.26 11.08
C TRP A 106 5.92 -10.60 11.32
N GLY A 107 4.84 -11.30 11.02
CA GLY A 107 3.46 -10.81 11.15
C GLY A 107 2.87 -10.32 9.83
N ARG A 108 1.96 -9.34 9.90
CA ARG A 108 1.29 -8.72 8.75
C ARG A 108 1.34 -7.20 8.90
N TYR A 109 1.19 -6.46 7.79
CA TYR A 109 1.32 -5.00 7.85
C TYR A 109 0.30 -4.38 8.79
N PHE A 110 -1.00 -4.66 8.61
CA PHE A 110 -2.05 -4.08 9.45
C PHE A 110 -1.87 -4.43 10.93
N GLU A 111 -1.47 -5.66 11.27
CA GLU A 111 -1.16 -6.05 12.65
C GLU A 111 -0.11 -5.14 13.29
N ARG A 112 0.99 -4.86 12.60
CA ARG A 112 2.04 -3.97 13.11
C ARG A 112 1.60 -2.53 13.25
N MET A 113 0.61 -2.10 12.45
CA MET A 113 0.05 -0.76 12.55
C MET A 113 -0.82 -0.60 13.81
N VAL A 114 -1.58 -1.65 14.18
CA VAL A 114 -2.56 -1.57 15.28
C VAL A 114 -2.12 -2.27 16.58
N ASN A 115 -1.04 -3.04 16.55
CA ASN A 115 -0.64 -3.89 17.68
C ASN A 115 0.88 -3.98 17.82
N TRP A 116 1.59 -2.86 17.69
CA TRP A 116 3.03 -2.84 17.87
C TRP A 116 3.40 -3.14 19.33
N GLU A 117 3.92 -4.32 19.63
CA GLU A 117 4.23 -4.66 21.02
C GLU A 117 5.47 -3.91 21.53
N ASP A 118 5.36 -3.34 22.71
CA ASP A 118 6.46 -2.67 23.38
C ASP A 118 7.34 -3.66 24.17
N ARG A 119 8.48 -3.17 24.69
CA ARG A 119 9.43 -4.01 25.46
C ARG A 119 8.91 -4.47 26.83
N LYS A 120 7.84 -3.86 27.34
CA LYS A 120 7.25 -4.12 28.65
C LYS A 120 6.01 -5.01 28.56
N GLY A 121 5.67 -5.52 27.38
CA GLY A 121 4.50 -6.36 27.14
C GLY A 121 3.20 -5.59 26.89
N GLY A 122 3.26 -4.26 26.74
CA GLY A 122 2.18 -3.44 26.22
C GLY A 122 2.14 -3.43 24.69
N HIS A 123 1.26 -2.63 24.13
CA HIS A 123 1.18 -2.43 22.68
C HIS A 123 0.88 -0.96 22.35
N VAL A 124 1.21 -0.57 21.13
CA VAL A 124 0.88 0.72 20.53
C VAL A 124 0.01 0.48 19.31
N ASP A 125 -1.18 1.09 19.30
CA ASP A 125 -1.98 1.25 18.09
C ASP A 125 -1.59 2.57 17.44
N GLN A 126 -0.72 2.49 16.44
CA GLN A 126 -0.20 3.66 15.74
C GLN A 126 -1.30 4.35 14.92
N ILE A 127 -2.29 3.60 14.39
CA ILE A 127 -3.41 4.19 13.64
C ILE A 127 -4.31 4.98 14.57
N ALA A 128 -4.67 4.41 15.72
CA ALA A 128 -5.51 5.09 16.71
C ALA A 128 -4.85 6.38 17.22
N GLU A 129 -3.54 6.34 17.53
CA GLU A 129 -2.81 7.54 17.95
C GLU A 129 -2.75 8.60 16.85
N ASN A 130 -2.53 8.21 15.59
CA ASN A 130 -2.55 9.15 14.48
C ASN A 130 -3.94 9.78 14.28
N ILE A 131 -5.02 8.98 14.33
CA ILE A 131 -6.39 9.49 14.24
C ILE A 131 -6.67 10.49 15.36
N ARG A 132 -6.29 10.17 16.60
CA ARG A 132 -6.43 11.07 17.75
C ARG A 132 -5.69 12.38 17.53
N MET A 133 -4.41 12.32 17.15
CA MET A 133 -3.60 13.52 16.89
C MET A 133 -4.09 14.36 15.71
N LEU A 134 -4.72 13.74 14.70
CA LEU A 134 -5.34 14.42 13.56
C LEU A 134 -6.63 15.14 13.98
N LYS A 135 -7.47 14.50 14.80
CA LYS A 135 -8.65 15.14 15.40
C LYS A 135 -8.26 16.35 16.25
N ASP A 136 -7.22 16.23 17.07
CA ASP A 136 -6.68 17.36 17.86
C ASP A 136 -6.24 18.52 16.95
N ALA A 137 -5.62 18.22 15.81
CA ALA A 137 -5.18 19.23 14.85
C ALA A 137 -6.35 19.96 14.17
N ARG A 138 -7.48 19.29 13.94
CA ARG A 138 -8.72 19.91 13.46
C ARG A 138 -9.37 20.80 14.52
N ALA A 139 -9.28 20.42 15.79
CA ALA A 139 -9.92 21.14 16.89
C ALA A 139 -9.09 22.31 17.43
N GLY A 140 -7.79 22.39 17.13
CA GLY A 140 -6.91 23.38 17.74
C GLY A 140 -5.59 23.59 17.01
N ARG A 141 -4.48 23.36 17.73
CA ARG A 141 -3.16 23.63 17.18
C ARG A 141 -2.79 22.61 16.11
N PHE A 142 -2.71 23.10 14.88
CA PHE A 142 -2.35 22.32 13.71
C PHE A 142 -0.83 22.09 13.64
N TYR A 143 -0.43 20.82 13.62
CA TYR A 143 0.93 20.37 13.32
C TYR A 143 0.91 19.63 12.00
N GLU A 144 1.97 19.72 11.20
CA GLU A 144 2.02 19.16 9.84
C GLU A 144 2.96 17.93 9.72
N ASN A 145 3.76 17.66 10.76
CA ASN A 145 4.99 16.88 10.65
C ASN A 145 5.22 15.89 11.80
N ARG A 146 4.16 15.28 12.36
CA ARG A 146 4.27 14.35 13.49
C ARG A 146 3.48 13.04 13.31
N TYR A 147 3.02 12.74 12.10
CA TYR A 147 2.09 11.66 11.85
C TYR A 147 2.77 10.51 11.11
N GLU A 148 3.24 9.52 11.84
CA GLU A 148 4.01 8.41 11.30
C GLU A 148 3.41 7.08 11.73
N ILE A 149 3.51 6.09 10.85
CA ILE A 149 3.22 4.68 11.12
C ILE A 149 4.44 3.88 10.67
N VAL A 150 5.19 3.37 11.64
CA VAL A 150 6.40 2.60 11.41
C VAL A 150 6.04 1.13 11.32
N ILE A 151 6.58 0.44 10.31
CA ILE A 151 6.36 -1.00 10.09
C ILE A 151 7.64 -1.79 10.36
N SER A 152 8.81 -1.21 10.07
CA SER A 152 10.08 -1.88 10.26
C SER A 152 10.53 -1.88 11.72
N ASP A 153 10.75 -3.06 12.29
CA ASP A 153 11.30 -3.26 13.62
C ASP A 153 12.69 -3.90 13.50
N PRO A 154 13.80 -3.16 13.76
CA PRO A 154 15.14 -3.72 13.64
C PRO A 154 15.39 -4.89 14.61
N VAL A 155 14.77 -4.88 15.79
CA VAL A 155 14.96 -5.91 16.82
C VAL A 155 14.31 -7.23 16.42
N ARG A 156 13.13 -7.17 15.78
CA ARG A 156 12.41 -8.35 15.28
C ARG A 156 12.94 -8.80 13.92
N ASP A 157 13.13 -7.88 13.00
CA ASP A 157 13.25 -8.20 11.58
C ASP A 157 14.68 -8.52 11.14
N MET A 158 15.70 -7.94 11.78
CA MET A 158 17.09 -8.20 11.40
C MET A 158 17.61 -9.58 11.82
N ARG A 159 16.78 -10.37 12.53
CA ARG A 159 17.07 -11.78 12.86
C ARG A 159 16.93 -12.72 11.66
N LYS A 160 16.26 -12.28 10.59
CA LYS A 160 16.03 -13.08 9.38
C LYS A 160 16.66 -12.41 8.16
N ALA A 161 17.20 -13.23 7.25
CA ALA A 161 17.71 -12.75 5.96
C ALA A 161 16.60 -12.60 4.90
N LEU A 162 15.59 -13.47 4.96
CA LEU A 162 14.50 -13.57 3.97
C LEU A 162 13.13 -13.43 4.63
N ASN A 163 12.09 -13.24 3.81
CA ASN A 163 10.69 -13.10 4.21
C ASN A 163 10.49 -12.05 5.31
N ARG A 164 10.75 -10.80 4.94
CA ARG A 164 10.62 -9.62 5.81
C ARG A 164 9.69 -8.60 5.17
N GLN A 165 9.11 -7.74 6.00
CA GLN A 165 8.32 -6.60 5.60
C GLN A 165 9.03 -5.79 4.50
N CYS A 166 8.30 -5.43 3.44
CA CYS A 166 8.82 -4.59 2.37
C CYS A 166 8.39 -3.13 2.54
N LEU A 167 7.16 -2.88 3.00
CA LEU A 167 6.75 -1.58 3.52
C LEU A 167 7.54 -1.29 4.81
N SER A 168 8.20 -0.15 4.86
CA SER A 168 9.05 0.25 5.98
C SER A 168 8.35 1.27 6.88
N MET A 169 7.74 2.29 6.28
CA MET A 169 7.04 3.34 6.99
C MET A 169 5.98 3.98 6.11
N ILE A 170 5.01 4.61 6.77
CA ILE A 170 4.04 5.53 6.20
C ILE A 170 4.15 6.83 6.99
N GLU A 171 4.06 7.95 6.29
CA GLU A 171 3.85 9.27 6.90
C GLU A 171 2.56 9.87 6.34
N LEU A 172 1.79 10.52 7.22
CA LEU A 172 0.56 11.23 6.89
C LEU A 172 0.84 12.74 6.92
N LYS A 173 0.29 13.46 5.94
CA LYS A 173 0.50 14.89 5.78
C LYS A 173 -0.85 15.59 5.72
N PRO A 174 -1.37 16.10 6.85
CA PRO A 174 -2.57 16.91 6.83
C PRO A 174 -2.25 18.31 6.29
N GLU A 175 -3.18 18.87 5.52
CA GLU A 175 -3.15 20.25 5.06
C GLU A 175 -4.26 21.09 5.71
N ARG A 176 -4.06 22.41 5.76
CA ARG A 176 -5.02 23.34 6.38
C ARG A 176 -6.34 23.44 5.63
N ASN A 177 -6.33 23.13 4.32
CA ASN A 177 -7.54 23.03 3.50
C ASN A 177 -8.41 21.81 3.87
N GLY A 178 -7.93 20.92 4.75
CA GLY A 178 -8.67 19.73 5.19
C GLY A 178 -8.31 18.46 4.43
N SER A 179 -7.34 18.48 3.52
CA SER A 179 -6.86 17.28 2.84
C SER A 179 -5.84 16.50 3.69
N LEU A 180 -5.87 15.17 3.60
CA LEU A 180 -4.88 14.28 4.19
C LEU A 180 -4.16 13.51 3.09
N HIS A 181 -2.85 13.73 2.97
CA HIS A 181 -2.00 13.03 2.01
C HIS A 181 -1.22 11.91 2.71
N MET A 182 -0.76 10.94 1.95
CA MET A 182 0.05 9.82 2.44
C MET A 182 1.33 9.68 1.62
N ILE A 183 2.44 9.41 2.30
CA ILE A 183 3.65 8.88 1.66
C ILE A 183 4.02 7.52 2.27
N ALA A 184 4.32 6.54 1.43
CA ALA A 184 4.73 5.20 1.84
C ALA A 184 6.09 4.83 1.25
N VAL A 185 6.96 4.22 2.05
CA VAL A 185 8.31 3.81 1.63
C VAL A 185 8.44 2.29 1.64
N TYR A 186 8.80 1.72 0.50
CA TYR A 186 9.08 0.30 0.32
C TYR A 186 10.56 0.08 0.03
N ARG A 187 11.22 -0.79 0.80
CA ARG A 187 12.62 -1.16 0.57
C ARG A 187 12.82 -2.03 -0.69
N ASN A 188 11.78 -2.76 -1.08
CA ASN A 188 11.71 -3.55 -2.30
C ASN A 188 10.25 -3.71 -2.72
N HIS A 189 9.97 -3.63 -4.02
CA HIS A 189 8.61 -3.68 -4.54
C HIS A 189 8.53 -4.54 -5.80
N TYR A 190 7.74 -5.60 -5.72
CA TYR A 190 7.44 -6.49 -6.84
C TYR A 190 6.16 -6.05 -7.53
N TYR A 191 6.31 -5.56 -8.75
CA TYR A 191 5.24 -4.87 -9.45
C TYR A 191 4.11 -5.81 -9.88
N VAL A 192 4.40 -7.03 -10.32
CA VAL A 192 3.34 -7.95 -10.76
C VAL A 192 2.56 -8.49 -9.57
N GLN A 193 3.23 -9.10 -8.59
CA GLN A 193 2.52 -9.77 -7.48
C GLN A 193 2.04 -8.86 -6.35
N LYS A 194 2.70 -7.72 -6.07
CA LYS A 194 2.42 -6.92 -4.85
C LYS A 194 1.93 -5.52 -5.13
N THR A 195 2.60 -4.78 -6.03
CA THR A 195 2.47 -3.31 -6.03
C THR A 195 1.05 -2.83 -6.26
N LEU A 196 0.31 -3.37 -7.24
CA LEU A 196 -1.07 -2.90 -7.48
C LEU A 196 -1.97 -3.09 -6.26
N GLY A 197 -1.93 -4.26 -5.61
CA GLY A 197 -2.66 -4.50 -4.37
C GLY A 197 -2.18 -3.62 -3.20
N ASN A 198 -0.89 -3.31 -3.13
CA ASN A 198 -0.36 -2.39 -2.13
C ASN A 198 -0.88 -0.96 -2.34
N LEU A 199 -0.90 -0.44 -3.58
CA LEU A 199 -1.42 0.90 -3.89
C LEU A 199 -2.90 1.02 -3.49
N LEU A 200 -3.72 0.04 -3.88
CA LEU A 200 -5.13 -0.02 -3.52
C LEU A 200 -5.34 -0.13 -2.00
N GLY A 201 -4.53 -0.96 -1.32
CA GLY A 201 -4.57 -1.09 0.13
C GLY A 201 -4.20 0.19 0.87
N LEU A 202 -3.16 0.89 0.41
CA LEU A 202 -2.74 2.19 0.95
C LEU A 202 -3.79 3.27 0.72
N GLY A 203 -4.40 3.31 -0.46
CA GLY A 203 -5.51 4.21 -0.75
C GLY A 203 -6.68 3.99 0.21
N ARG A 204 -7.08 2.74 0.43
CA ARG A 204 -8.15 2.38 1.38
C ARG A 204 -7.78 2.72 2.83
N LEU A 205 -6.53 2.49 3.23
CA LEU A 205 -6.03 2.90 4.55
C LEU A 205 -6.10 4.42 4.73
N LEU A 206 -5.67 5.18 3.71
CA LEU A 206 -5.77 6.64 3.72
C LEU A 206 -7.22 7.09 3.85
N GLY A 207 -8.12 6.50 3.05
CA GLY A 207 -9.56 6.75 3.11
C GLY A 207 -10.15 6.51 4.49
N PHE A 208 -9.78 5.40 5.12
CA PHE A 208 -10.18 5.10 6.49
C PHE A 208 -9.70 6.17 7.48
N ILE A 209 -8.40 6.48 7.48
CA ILE A 209 -7.83 7.44 8.44
C ILE A 209 -8.41 8.84 8.23
N ALA A 210 -8.57 9.28 6.97
CA ALA A 210 -9.16 10.57 6.62
C ALA A 210 -10.60 10.66 7.17
N ARG A 211 -11.44 9.67 6.87
CA ARG A 211 -12.82 9.59 7.38
C ARG A 211 -12.88 9.61 8.90
N GLU A 212 -12.08 8.77 9.57
CA GLU A 212 -12.09 8.68 11.02
C GLU A 212 -11.59 9.94 11.71
N SER A 213 -10.76 10.74 11.05
CA SER A 213 -10.17 11.97 11.60
C SER A 213 -10.85 13.26 11.15
N GLY A 214 -11.83 13.18 10.25
CA GLY A 214 -12.55 14.35 9.72
C GLY A 214 -11.73 15.17 8.71
N PHE A 215 -10.88 14.48 7.94
CA PHE A 215 -10.17 15.02 6.78
C PHE A 215 -10.74 14.44 5.48
N GLU A 216 -10.52 15.14 4.38
CA GLU A 216 -10.75 14.64 3.04
C GLU A 216 -9.52 13.90 2.51
N VAL A 217 -9.75 12.94 1.62
CA VAL A 217 -8.66 12.18 1.00
C VAL A 217 -7.89 13.06 0.03
N GLY A 218 -6.60 13.23 0.27
CA GLY A 218 -5.66 13.84 -0.66
C GLY A 218 -4.95 12.80 -1.51
N THR A 219 -3.68 13.05 -1.81
CA THR A 219 -2.86 12.24 -2.72
C THR A 219 -2.09 11.13 -2.01
N LEU A 220 -1.73 10.08 -2.74
CA LEU A 220 -0.84 9.02 -2.29
C LEU A 220 0.49 9.07 -3.05
N THR A 221 1.61 9.19 -2.33
CA THR A 221 2.96 9.06 -2.88
C THR A 221 3.61 7.77 -2.41
N VAL A 222 4.25 7.03 -3.31
CA VAL A 222 4.94 5.77 -2.97
C VAL A 222 6.37 5.80 -3.48
N ASN A 223 7.33 5.64 -2.58
CA ASN A 223 8.75 5.48 -2.91
C ASN A 223 9.16 4.02 -2.80
N SER A 224 9.52 3.42 -3.93
CA SER A 224 10.11 2.09 -4.01
C SER A 224 11.63 2.23 -4.16
N THR A 225 12.40 1.99 -3.09
CA THR A 225 13.87 2.13 -3.15
C THR A 225 14.50 1.11 -4.09
N SER A 226 13.87 -0.06 -4.24
CA SER A 226 14.13 -1.06 -5.27
C SER A 226 12.80 -1.51 -5.86
N ALA A 227 12.59 -1.29 -7.15
CA ALA A 227 11.43 -1.74 -7.91
C ALA A 227 11.85 -2.79 -8.93
N ARG A 228 11.07 -3.86 -9.03
CA ARG A 228 11.27 -4.93 -10.02
C ARG A 228 9.93 -5.27 -10.66
N LEU A 229 9.92 -5.31 -11.99
CA LEU A 229 8.90 -6.00 -12.76
C LEU A 229 9.26 -7.49 -12.75
N ASP A 230 8.72 -8.19 -11.75
CA ASP A 230 9.08 -9.57 -11.42
C ASP A 230 8.54 -10.56 -12.46
N THR A 231 9.38 -11.54 -12.80
CA THR A 231 9.11 -12.55 -13.86
C THR A 231 9.12 -13.98 -13.31
N GLU A 232 9.60 -14.13 -12.08
CA GLU A 232 9.75 -15.40 -11.39
C GLU A 232 8.37 -15.97 -11.04
N GLY A 233 8.04 -17.15 -11.60
CA GLY A 233 6.77 -17.85 -11.35
C GLY A 233 5.76 -17.84 -12.52
N TRP A 234 5.97 -17.00 -13.54
CA TRP A 234 5.09 -16.91 -14.72
C TRP A 234 5.85 -16.67 -16.04
N GLY A 235 7.14 -16.35 -16.01
CA GLY A 235 7.96 -16.20 -17.22
C GLY A 235 7.93 -14.79 -17.82
N LYS A 236 9.02 -14.41 -18.50
CA LYS A 236 9.21 -13.03 -19.00
C LYS A 236 8.18 -12.67 -20.08
N SER A 237 7.89 -13.56 -21.02
CA SER A 237 6.91 -13.34 -22.10
C SER A 237 5.55 -12.93 -21.56
N ASP A 238 5.10 -13.62 -20.52
CA ASP A 238 3.75 -13.52 -19.98
C ASP A 238 3.59 -12.20 -19.21
N VAL A 239 4.66 -11.74 -18.53
CA VAL A 239 4.71 -10.39 -17.94
C VAL A 239 4.62 -9.31 -18.99
N LEU A 240 5.36 -9.45 -20.09
CA LEU A 240 5.35 -8.43 -21.14
C LEU A 240 3.96 -8.35 -21.78
N ALA A 241 3.34 -9.50 -22.04
CA ALA A 241 1.96 -9.59 -22.52
C ALA A 241 0.96 -8.97 -21.53
N LEU A 242 1.11 -9.24 -20.22
CA LEU A 242 0.28 -8.62 -19.19
C LEU A 242 0.38 -7.08 -19.22
N VAL A 243 1.60 -6.55 -19.34
CA VAL A 243 1.82 -5.09 -19.40
C VAL A 243 1.24 -4.50 -20.68
N ASP A 244 1.37 -5.18 -21.82
CA ASP A 244 0.74 -4.77 -23.09
C ASP A 244 -0.79 -4.74 -22.98
N ASP A 245 -1.39 -5.79 -22.44
CA ASP A 245 -2.84 -5.93 -22.23
C ASP A 245 -3.40 -4.83 -21.31
N CYS A 246 -2.69 -4.50 -20.23
CA CYS A 246 -3.09 -3.42 -19.32
C CYS A 246 -2.90 -2.04 -19.97
N THR A 247 -1.83 -1.86 -20.76
CA THR A 247 -1.58 -0.61 -21.49
C THR A 247 -2.67 -0.33 -22.51
N ALA A 248 -3.07 -1.35 -23.28
CA ALA A 248 -4.12 -1.21 -24.29
C ALA A 248 -5.46 -0.78 -23.69
N ARG A 249 -5.79 -1.27 -22.49
CA ARG A 249 -7.02 -0.90 -21.77
C ARG A 249 -7.08 0.57 -21.36
N LEU A 250 -5.94 1.16 -21.01
CA LEU A 250 -5.87 2.59 -20.69
C LEU A 250 -5.84 3.51 -21.92
N VAL A 251 -5.49 2.98 -23.10
CA VAL A 251 -5.46 3.75 -24.36
C VAL A 251 -6.82 3.76 -25.04
N GLN A 252 -7.54 2.64 -25.03
CA GLN A 252 -8.85 2.49 -25.67
C GLN A 252 -9.93 3.42 -25.10
N ALA A 253 -9.68 4.07 -23.96
CA ALA A 253 -10.61 4.96 -23.30
C ALA A 253 -10.27 6.45 -23.44
N ALA A 254 -9.08 6.79 -23.98
CA ALA A 254 -8.68 8.17 -24.27
C ALA A 254 -9.05 8.63 -25.71
N ALA A 255 -9.70 7.76 -26.48
CA ALA A 255 -10.15 7.97 -27.86
C ALA A 255 -11.67 7.91 -27.94
#